data_AF-A0A378QPQ2-F1
#
_entry.id   AF-A0A378QPQ2-F1
#
_cell.length_a   1.000
_cell.length_b   1.000
_cell.length_c   1.000
_cell.angle_alpha   90.00
_cell.angle_beta   90.00
_cell.angle_gamma   90.00
#
_symmetry.space_group_name_H-M   'P 1'
#
loop_
_entity.id
_entity.type
_entity.pdbx_description
1 polymer ?
#
loop_
_entity_poly.entity_id
_entity_poly.type
_entity_poly.pdbx_seq_one_letter_code
_entity_poly.pdbx_strand_id
1 'polypeptide(L)'
;MDTLREDIAIRLIEERTRLGYSQSDMARLLDISTEALRRYEVGAREAGVEFLAKSAGLGVDVQYILTGVKSANAQMAEKSNQPLVHIASGGSANVINEVSGGVVNIATRNVTQVKAEVKPNEEHISQAQASVLKKLVDDIVKLEQAVKQKPKSHQAVWSALNAHCKVTRYLLIPFGDFEKAEKYLRMWIGRLNSAKKASKTDNSSWRNRKYAYIKINTKDTPEWLDGYMNKHFDTDSLTELDDEQLSKVYSAVASRKKRTKQS
;
A
#
# COMPACT_ATOMS: atom_id res chain seq x y z
N MET A 1 17.61 23.00 28.68
CA MET A 1 17.76 21.66 28.09
C MET A 1 19.08 21.66 27.35
N ASP A 2 19.94 20.67 27.59
CA ASP A 2 21.29 20.58 27.01
C ASP A 2 21.20 20.42 25.48
N THR A 3 21.32 21.52 24.73
CA THR A 3 21.27 21.56 23.26
C THR A 3 22.29 20.61 22.62
N LEU A 4 23.44 20.42 23.27
CA LEU A 4 24.50 19.53 22.81
C LEU A 4 24.07 18.06 22.74
N ARG A 5 23.29 17.57 23.71
CA ARG A 5 22.85 16.16 23.73
C ARG A 5 21.85 15.86 22.62
N GLU A 6 20.93 16.80 22.39
CA GLU A 6 19.95 16.72 21.31
C GLU A 6 20.64 16.75 19.95
N ASP A 7 21.64 17.62 19.76
CA ASP A 7 22.38 17.69 18.50
C ASP A 7 23.19 16.41 18.23
N ILE A 8 23.82 15.83 19.25
CA ILE A 8 24.54 14.53 19.13
C ILE A 8 23.57 13.42 18.75
N ALA A 9 22.38 13.41 19.35
CA ALA A 9 21.35 12.42 19.07
C ALA A 9 20.82 12.53 17.63
N ILE A 10 20.61 13.75 17.13
CA ILE A 10 20.24 14.01 15.73
C ILE A 10 21.34 13.48 14.78
N ARG A 11 22.61 13.82 15.03
CA ARG A 11 23.73 13.38 14.19
C ARG A 11 23.91 11.86 14.18
N LEU A 12 23.62 11.19 15.30
CA LEU A 12 23.59 9.73 15.35
C LEU A 12 22.49 9.13 14.46
N ILE A 13 21.30 9.73 14.44
CA ILE A 13 20.21 9.32 13.54
C ILE A 13 20.59 9.54 12.07
N GLU A 14 21.23 10.68 11.76
CA GLU A 14 21.70 11.00 10.42
C GLU A 14 22.70 9.96 9.92
N GLU A 15 23.69 9.60 10.73
CA GLU A 15 24.69 8.59 10.37
C GLU A 15 24.08 7.19 10.22
N ARG A 16 23.17 6.80 11.12
CA ARG A 16 22.46 5.52 11.00
C ARG A 16 21.67 5.46 9.68
N THR A 17 20.98 6.56 9.35
CA THR A 17 20.18 6.67 8.12
C THR A 17 21.07 6.71 6.89
N ARG A 18 22.22 7.41 6.94
CA ARG A 18 23.22 7.49 5.87
C ARG A 18 23.73 6.10 5.49
N LEU A 19 23.94 5.23 6.47
CA LEU A 19 24.39 3.86 6.25
C LEU A 19 23.25 2.89 5.90
N GLY A 20 21.99 3.33 5.94
CA GLY A 20 20.83 2.53 5.58
C GLY A 20 20.40 1.50 6.64
N TYR A 21 20.87 1.64 7.88
CA TYR A 21 20.50 0.72 8.96
C TYR A 21 19.16 1.11 9.61
N SER A 22 18.30 0.11 9.85
CA SER A 22 17.17 0.29 10.76
C SER A 22 17.66 0.34 12.21
N GLN A 23 16.87 0.92 13.12
CA GLN A 23 17.22 0.99 14.54
C GLN A 23 17.43 -0.41 15.14
N SER A 24 16.61 -1.39 14.77
CA SER A 24 16.76 -2.78 15.20
C SER A 24 18.01 -3.44 14.63
N ASP A 25 18.37 -3.15 13.37
CA ASP A 25 19.54 -3.76 12.73
C ASP A 25 20.84 -3.23 13.33
N MET A 26 20.92 -1.91 13.53
CA MET A 26 22.09 -1.29 14.17
C MET A 26 22.23 -1.73 15.62
N ALA A 27 21.14 -1.80 16.38
CA ALA A 27 21.18 -2.29 17.77
C ALA A 27 21.69 -3.74 17.84
N ARG A 28 21.24 -4.60 16.93
CA ARG A 28 21.72 -5.99 16.83
C ARG A 28 23.21 -6.07 16.49
N LEU A 29 23.68 -5.28 15.53
CA LEU A 29 25.10 -5.27 15.14
C LEU A 29 26.02 -4.76 16.25
N LEU A 30 25.51 -3.86 17.10
CA LEU A 30 26.25 -3.28 18.22
C LEU A 30 26.09 -4.04 19.54
N ASP A 31 25.34 -5.15 19.54
CA ASP A 31 25.02 -5.96 20.70
C ASP A 31 24.39 -5.15 21.86
N ILE A 32 23.46 -4.27 21.51
CA ILE A 32 22.66 -3.48 22.46
C ILE A 32 21.17 -3.69 22.22
N SER A 33 20.35 -3.34 23.21
CA SER A 33 18.90 -3.36 23.00
C SER A 33 18.45 -2.20 22.10
N THR A 34 17.41 -2.43 21.30
CA THR A 34 16.79 -1.38 20.47
C THR A 34 16.33 -0.19 21.32
N GLU A 35 15.84 -0.44 22.53
CA GLU A 35 15.45 0.61 23.48
C GLU A 35 16.66 1.43 23.99
N ALA A 36 17.83 0.80 24.15
CA ALA A 36 19.06 1.54 24.49
C ALA A 36 19.46 2.49 23.35
N LEU A 37 19.44 2.01 22.10
CA LEU A 37 19.71 2.85 20.93
C LEU A 37 18.69 4.00 20.81
N ARG A 38 17.41 3.72 21.06
CA ARG A 38 16.36 4.75 21.08
C ARG A 38 16.60 5.84 22.12
N ARG A 39 17.08 5.48 23.30
CA ARG A 39 17.40 6.45 24.35
C ARG A 39 18.60 7.33 23.98
N TYR A 40 19.55 6.80 23.22
CA TYR A 40 20.66 7.59 22.66
C TYR A 40 20.15 8.55 21.58
N GLU A 41 19.31 8.07 20.66
CA GLU A 41 18.75 8.85 19.55
C GLU A 41 17.73 9.94 19.99
N VAL A 42 17.23 9.86 21.22
CA VAL A 42 16.35 10.90 21.81
C VAL A 42 17.14 11.80 22.78
N GLY A 43 18.43 11.57 22.98
CA GLY A 43 19.25 12.31 23.95
C GLY A 43 18.90 12.04 25.42
N ALA A 44 18.03 11.06 25.68
CA ALA A 44 17.60 10.67 27.02
C ALA A 44 18.70 9.93 27.82
N ARG A 45 19.70 9.38 27.12
CA ARG A 45 20.90 8.76 27.70
C ARG A 45 22.11 9.08 26.84
N GLU A 46 23.26 9.24 27.48
CA GLU A 46 24.54 9.41 26.77
C GLU A 46 25.00 8.08 26.15
N ALA A 47 25.46 8.16 24.91
CA ALA A 47 26.10 7.05 24.23
C ALA A 47 27.51 6.85 24.80
N GLY A 48 27.79 5.65 25.32
CA GLY A 48 29.10 5.35 25.90
C GLY A 48 30.22 5.27 24.86
N VAL A 49 31.47 5.43 25.30
CA VAL A 49 32.66 5.32 24.45
C VAL A 49 32.73 3.97 23.73
N GLU A 50 32.34 2.88 24.40
CA GLU A 50 32.29 1.55 23.80
C GLU A 50 31.30 1.45 22.62
N PHE A 51 30.14 2.11 22.74
CA PHE A 51 29.16 2.19 21.66
C PHE A 51 29.73 2.93 20.44
N LEU A 52 30.39 4.06 20.68
CA LEU A 52 31.01 4.86 19.61
C LEU A 52 32.15 4.09 18.92
N ALA A 53 32.97 3.35 19.69
CA ALA A 53 34.03 2.52 19.12
C ALA A 53 33.48 1.39 18.24
N LYS A 54 32.43 0.68 18.71
CA LYS A 54 31.78 -0.37 17.93
C LYS A 54 31.09 0.18 16.68
N SER A 55 30.46 1.35 16.78
CA SER A 55 29.76 1.97 15.65
C SER A 55 30.72 2.47 14.56
N ALA A 56 31.90 2.96 14.94
CA ALA A 56 32.97 3.30 13.99
C ALA A 56 33.33 2.11 13.08
N GLY A 57 33.38 0.89 13.64
CA GLY A 57 33.62 -0.35 12.88
C GLY A 57 32.51 -0.68 11.87
N LEU A 58 31.31 -0.14 12.04
CA LEU A 58 30.19 -0.24 11.10
C LEU A 58 30.15 0.90 10.07
N GLY A 59 31.17 1.77 10.05
CA GLY A 59 31.28 2.88 9.12
C GLY A 59 30.58 4.17 9.57
N VAL A 60 30.17 4.25 10.84
CA VAL A 60 29.62 5.48 11.45
C VAL A 60 30.73 6.49 11.67
N ASP A 61 30.50 7.73 11.25
CA ASP A 61 31.42 8.83 11.49
C ASP A 61 31.27 9.36 12.93
N VAL A 62 32.08 8.80 13.84
CA VAL A 62 32.09 9.22 15.25
C VAL A 62 32.55 10.67 15.41
N GLN A 63 33.45 11.16 14.54
CA GLN A 63 33.86 12.57 14.56
C GLN A 63 32.66 13.46 14.27
N TYR A 64 31.88 13.12 13.24
CA TYR A 64 30.67 13.86 12.90
C TYR A 64 29.65 13.85 14.04
N ILE A 65 29.41 12.71 14.68
CA ILE A 65 28.50 12.61 15.83
C ILE A 65 28.91 13.58 16.93
N LEU A 66 30.19 13.62 17.29
CA LEU A 66 30.68 14.43 18.41
C LEU A 66 30.82 15.91 18.05
N THR A 67 31.39 16.23 16.88
CA THR A 67 31.83 17.59 16.55
C THR A 67 30.96 18.28 15.49
N GLY A 68 30.09 17.56 14.80
CA GLY A 68 29.29 18.06 13.67
C GLY A 68 30.10 18.30 12.40
N VAL A 69 31.39 17.94 12.40
CA VAL A 69 32.28 18.07 11.25
C VAL A 69 32.54 16.69 10.67
N LYS A 70 32.18 16.48 9.40
CA LYS A 70 32.43 15.21 8.71
C LYS A 70 33.93 14.95 8.59
N SER A 71 34.34 13.74 8.90
CA SER A 71 35.72 13.29 8.72
C SER A 71 36.10 13.23 7.24
N ALA A 72 37.40 13.40 6.94
CA ALA A 72 37.91 13.21 5.58
C ALA A 72 37.66 11.78 5.07
N ASN A 73 37.61 10.79 5.97
CA ASN A 73 37.31 9.39 5.66
C ASN A 73 35.86 9.22 5.18
N ALA A 74 34.89 9.93 5.78
CA ALA A 74 33.51 9.95 5.29
C ALA A 74 33.42 10.57 3.89
N GLN A 75 34.20 11.63 3.61
CA GLN A 75 34.24 12.26 2.28
C GLN A 75 34.83 11.33 1.20
N MET A 76 35.82 10.51 1.55
CA MET A 76 36.38 9.51 0.62
C MET A 76 35.42 8.33 0.37
N ALA A 77 34.68 7.89 1.39
CA ALA A 77 33.62 6.90 1.24
C ALA A 77 32.44 7.42 0.39
N GLU A 78 32.12 8.71 0.49
CA GLU A 78 31.14 9.39 -0.39
C GLU A 78 31.66 9.51 -1.85
N LYS A 79 32.97 9.72 -2.07
CA LYS A 79 33.58 9.80 -3.41
C LYS A 79 33.69 8.45 -4.12
N SER A 80 33.98 7.36 -3.42
CA SER A 80 33.99 6.01 -4.01
C SER A 80 32.60 5.48 -4.40
N ASN A 81 31.54 6.18 -4.00
CA ASN A 81 30.15 5.92 -4.38
C ASN A 81 29.68 6.71 -5.62
N GLN A 82 30.61 7.39 -6.34
CA GLN A 82 30.35 8.05 -7.61
C GLN A 82 30.83 7.16 -8.78
N PRO A 83 29.96 6.75 -9.74
CA PRO A 83 30.37 5.87 -10.82
C PRO A 83 31.12 6.63 -11.94
N LEU A 84 32.28 6.14 -12.36
CA LEU A 84 32.85 6.42 -13.69
C LEU A 84 31.98 5.72 -14.75
N VAL A 85 31.48 6.43 -15.77
CA VAL A 85 30.61 5.87 -16.82
C VAL A 85 31.31 5.94 -18.18
N HIS A 86 31.50 4.78 -18.81
CA HIS A 86 31.82 4.64 -20.23
C HIS A 86 30.53 4.30 -20.98
N ILE A 87 30.12 5.10 -21.97
CA ILE A 87 28.89 4.89 -22.77
C ILE A 87 29.26 4.30 -24.13
N ALA A 88 28.71 3.12 -24.47
CA ALA A 88 28.69 2.56 -25.82
C ALA A 88 27.25 2.58 -26.37
N SER A 89 27.11 3.03 -27.62
CA SER A 89 25.86 3.32 -28.34
C SER A 89 25.11 2.06 -28.77
N GLY A 90 23.81 1.96 -28.43
CA GLY A 90 22.87 1.03 -29.07
C GLY A 90 21.64 0.60 -28.25
N GLY A 91 20.52 1.35 -28.34
CA GLY A 91 19.17 0.78 -28.15
C GLY A 91 18.17 1.49 -27.21
N SER A 92 17.13 2.08 -27.82
CA SER A 92 15.71 2.26 -27.39
C SER A 92 15.38 2.97 -26.06
N ALA A 93 15.02 4.26 -26.16
CA ALA A 93 14.86 5.24 -25.10
C ALA A 93 13.56 5.19 -24.26
N ASN A 94 13.60 5.81 -23.06
CA ASN A 94 12.45 6.51 -22.47
C ASN A 94 12.90 7.80 -21.71
N VAL A 95 12.40 8.93 -22.21
CA VAL A 95 12.33 10.35 -21.75
C VAL A 95 13.41 10.97 -20.84
N ILE A 96 13.96 12.06 -21.38
CA ILE A 96 14.94 13.03 -20.88
C ILE A 96 14.25 14.08 -19.98
N ASN A 97 14.79 14.37 -18.80
CA ASN A 97 14.73 15.69 -18.20
C ASN A 97 16.11 16.33 -18.38
N GLU A 98 16.15 17.45 -19.10
CA GLU A 98 17.36 18.15 -19.48
C GLU A 98 17.84 18.99 -18.29
N VAL A 99 18.80 18.46 -17.52
CA VAL A 99 19.62 19.23 -16.58
C VAL A 99 21.05 19.16 -17.09
N SER A 100 21.61 20.34 -17.35
CA SER A 100 22.93 20.59 -17.88
C SER A 100 24.00 19.70 -17.21
N GLY A 101 24.59 18.78 -17.97
CA GLY A 101 25.79 18.05 -17.61
C GLY A 101 25.66 16.73 -16.84
N GLY A 102 24.45 16.18 -16.66
CA GLY A 102 24.25 14.94 -15.90
C GLY A 102 24.10 13.67 -16.75
N VAL A 103 25.05 12.74 -16.68
CA VAL A 103 24.88 11.37 -17.17
C VAL A 103 23.90 10.63 -16.25
N VAL A 104 22.74 10.24 -16.77
CA VAL A 104 21.76 9.44 -16.01
C VAL A 104 22.24 7.99 -15.92
N ASN A 105 22.85 7.63 -14.79
CA ASN A 105 23.10 6.23 -14.45
C ASN A 105 21.84 5.60 -13.86
N ILE A 106 21.06 4.92 -14.70
CA ILE A 106 20.11 3.93 -14.21
C ILE A 106 20.94 2.74 -13.72
N ALA A 107 21.27 2.72 -12.43
CA ALA A 107 21.83 1.56 -11.77
C ALA A 107 20.75 0.47 -11.72
N THR A 108 20.63 -0.29 -12.82
CA THR A 108 19.97 -1.59 -12.79
C THR A 108 20.70 -2.43 -11.77
N ARG A 109 20.10 -2.55 -10.57
CA ARG A 109 20.47 -3.59 -9.62
C ARG A 109 20.18 -4.92 -10.30
N ASN A 110 21.18 -5.46 -10.99
CA ASN A 110 21.20 -6.84 -11.41
C ASN A 110 21.33 -7.66 -10.13
N VAL A 111 20.20 -7.88 -9.46
CA VAL A 111 20.08 -8.98 -8.51
C VAL A 111 20.35 -10.21 -9.35
N THR A 112 21.50 -10.84 -9.18
CA THR A 112 21.72 -12.19 -9.69
C THR A 112 20.74 -13.07 -8.94
N GLN A 113 19.52 -13.15 -9.47
CA GLN A 113 18.59 -14.16 -9.04
C GLN A 113 19.30 -15.46 -9.37
N VAL A 114 19.78 -16.16 -8.35
CA VAL A 114 20.08 -17.57 -8.46
C VAL A 114 18.74 -18.20 -8.83
N LYS A 115 18.47 -18.25 -10.13
CA LYS A 115 17.33 -18.93 -10.68
C LYS A 115 17.70 -20.39 -10.50
N ALA A 116 17.37 -20.92 -9.32
CA ALA A 116 17.33 -22.35 -9.13
C ALA A 116 16.46 -22.88 -10.27
N GLU A 117 17.10 -23.49 -11.25
CA GLU A 117 16.42 -24.26 -12.27
C GLU A 117 15.86 -25.48 -11.54
N VAL A 118 14.70 -25.29 -10.94
CA VAL A 118 13.88 -26.38 -10.46
C VAL A 118 13.39 -27.04 -11.73
N LYS A 119 14.15 -28.03 -12.22
CA LYS A 119 13.60 -29.04 -13.09
C LYS A 119 12.33 -29.53 -12.38
N PRO A 120 11.13 -29.35 -12.95
CA PRO A 120 9.93 -29.92 -12.39
C PRO A 120 10.14 -31.44 -12.43
N ASN A 121 10.66 -32.01 -11.35
CA ASN A 121 10.42 -33.41 -11.08
C ASN A 121 8.90 -33.56 -11.04
N GLU A 122 8.40 -34.70 -11.49
CA GLU A 122 6.98 -35.05 -11.70
C GLU A 122 6.05 -34.82 -10.49
N GLU A 123 6.59 -34.35 -9.36
CA GLU A 123 5.93 -34.09 -8.09
C GLU A 123 5.26 -32.70 -7.99
N HIS A 124 5.59 -31.73 -8.86
CA HIS A 124 5.12 -30.33 -8.75
C HIS A 124 4.14 -29.89 -9.84
N ILE A 125 3.42 -28.78 -9.62
CA ILE A 125 2.45 -28.24 -10.58
C ILE A 125 3.09 -27.93 -11.95
N SER A 126 2.37 -28.25 -13.02
CA SER A 126 2.79 -27.96 -14.38
C SER A 126 2.78 -26.46 -14.69
N GLN A 127 3.48 -26.03 -15.74
CA GLN A 127 3.46 -24.64 -16.20
C GLN A 127 2.05 -24.16 -16.57
N ALA A 128 1.21 -25.04 -17.13
CA ALA A 128 -0.19 -24.75 -17.44
C ALA A 128 -0.99 -24.48 -16.16
N GLN A 129 -0.83 -25.34 -15.13
CA GLN A 129 -1.45 -25.16 -13.82
C GLN A 129 -0.97 -23.88 -13.13
N ALA A 130 0.32 -23.59 -13.17
CA ALA A 130 0.90 -22.36 -12.65
C ALA A 130 0.32 -21.10 -13.34
N SER A 131 0.05 -21.16 -14.65
CA SER A 131 -0.60 -20.09 -15.40
C SER A 131 -2.05 -19.87 -14.94
N VAL A 132 -2.79 -20.93 -14.65
CA VAL A 132 -4.15 -20.83 -14.08
C VAL A 132 -4.13 -20.11 -12.75
N LEU A 133 -3.24 -20.50 -11.83
CA LEU A 133 -3.12 -19.83 -10.53
C LEU A 133 -2.76 -18.34 -10.70
N LYS A 134 -1.87 -18.02 -11.65
CA LYS A 134 -1.50 -16.63 -11.95
C LYS A 134 -2.71 -15.80 -12.39
N LYS A 135 -3.52 -16.30 -13.33
CA LYS A 135 -4.75 -15.61 -13.76
C LYS A 135 -5.71 -15.35 -12.60
N LEU A 136 -5.91 -16.33 -11.73
CA LEU A 136 -6.77 -16.19 -10.56
C LEU A 136 -6.24 -15.13 -9.57
N VAL A 137 -4.93 -15.06 -9.37
CA VAL A 137 -4.31 -14.02 -8.54
C VAL A 137 -4.50 -12.63 -9.15
N ASP A 138 -4.31 -12.48 -10.46
CA ASP A 138 -4.52 -11.22 -11.16
C ASP A 138 -5.98 -10.75 -11.04
N ASP A 139 -6.94 -11.68 -11.15
CA ASP A 139 -8.36 -11.39 -10.96
C ASP A 139 -8.69 -10.98 -9.52
N ILE A 140 -8.08 -11.60 -8.51
CA ILE A 140 -8.22 -11.19 -7.10
C ILE A 140 -7.73 -9.76 -6.90
N VAL A 141 -6.57 -9.40 -7.43
CA VAL A 141 -6.00 -8.05 -7.24
C VAL A 141 -6.89 -7.01 -7.91
N LYS A 142 -7.39 -7.27 -9.13
CA LYS A 142 -8.36 -6.39 -9.80
C LYS A 142 -9.64 -6.22 -8.98
N LEU A 143 -10.17 -7.30 -8.40
CA LEU A 143 -11.37 -7.24 -7.57
C LEU A 143 -11.13 -6.54 -6.22
N GLU A 144 -9.99 -6.76 -5.58
CA GLU A 144 -9.59 -6.06 -4.36
C GLU A 144 -9.52 -4.55 -4.61
N GLN A 145 -8.89 -4.11 -5.71
CA GLN A 145 -8.84 -2.70 -6.12
C GLN A 145 -10.22 -2.10 -6.35
N ALA A 146 -11.17 -2.87 -6.87
CA ALA A 146 -12.52 -2.40 -7.15
C ALA A 146 -13.43 -2.34 -5.90
N VAL A 147 -13.12 -3.07 -4.83
CA VAL A 147 -14.03 -3.26 -3.69
C VAL A 147 -13.51 -2.63 -2.40
N LYS A 148 -12.19 -2.65 -2.17
CA LYS A 148 -11.60 -2.22 -0.90
C LYS A 148 -10.80 -0.93 -1.06
N GLN A 149 -10.91 -0.06 -0.06
CA GLN A 149 -10.11 1.16 0.05
C GLN A 149 -8.60 0.89 0.18
N LYS A 150 -8.23 -0.25 0.78
CA LYS A 150 -6.84 -0.71 0.91
C LYS A 150 -6.68 -2.06 0.22
N PRO A 151 -6.44 -2.09 -1.10
CA PRO A 151 -6.39 -3.33 -1.85
C PRO A 151 -5.10 -4.10 -1.57
N LYS A 152 -5.18 -5.44 -1.65
CA LYS A 152 -4.00 -6.30 -1.56
C LYS A 152 -3.22 -6.32 -2.88
N SER A 153 -1.88 -6.27 -2.77
CA SER A 153 -0.98 -6.41 -3.92
C SER A 153 -0.82 -7.88 -4.35
N HIS A 154 -0.33 -8.10 -5.57
CA HIS A 154 0.00 -9.44 -6.07
C HIS A 154 0.89 -10.22 -5.09
N GLN A 155 1.92 -9.57 -4.53
CA GLN A 155 2.81 -10.18 -3.55
C GLN A 155 2.06 -10.66 -2.31
N ALA A 156 1.12 -9.86 -1.78
CA ALA A 156 0.34 -10.24 -0.61
C ALA A 156 -0.58 -11.44 -0.87
N VAL A 157 -1.15 -11.52 -2.07
CA VAL A 157 -1.98 -12.67 -2.49
C VAL A 157 -1.12 -13.92 -2.65
N TRP A 158 0.06 -13.80 -3.27
CA TRP A 158 1.01 -14.92 -3.39
C TRP A 158 1.51 -15.40 -2.04
N SER A 159 1.86 -14.50 -1.12
CA SER A 159 2.27 -14.87 0.25
C SER A 159 1.15 -15.63 0.98
N ALA A 160 -0.11 -15.23 0.82
CA ALA A 160 -1.25 -15.92 1.40
C ALA A 160 -1.46 -17.32 0.79
N LEU A 161 -1.34 -17.45 -0.53
CA LEU A 161 -1.45 -18.75 -1.22
C LEU A 161 -0.32 -19.69 -0.81
N ASN A 162 0.92 -19.20 -0.80
CA ASN A 162 2.10 -19.96 -0.40
C ASN A 162 1.96 -20.48 1.03
N ALA A 163 1.51 -19.63 1.96
CA ALA A 163 1.21 -20.02 3.33
C ALA A 163 0.10 -21.08 3.42
N HIS A 164 -0.97 -20.96 2.62
CA HIS A 164 -2.07 -21.92 2.59
C HIS A 164 -1.63 -23.30 2.07
N CYS A 165 -0.76 -23.32 1.07
CA CYS A 165 -0.16 -24.54 0.53
C CYS A 165 1.08 -25.02 1.31
N LYS A 166 1.51 -24.30 2.35
CA LYS A 166 2.71 -24.59 3.16
C LYS A 166 4.00 -24.68 2.33
N VAL A 167 4.12 -23.85 1.30
CA VAL A 167 5.30 -23.78 0.41
C VAL A 167 5.95 -22.40 0.47
N THR A 168 7.23 -22.31 0.13
CA THR A 168 7.94 -21.01 0.04
C THR A 168 7.59 -20.24 -1.24
N ARG A 169 7.30 -20.96 -2.34
CA ARG A 169 6.95 -20.40 -3.64
C ARG A 169 5.86 -21.25 -4.30
N TYR A 170 4.90 -20.62 -4.96
CA TYR A 170 3.78 -21.30 -5.61
C TYR A 170 4.20 -22.31 -6.69
N LEU A 171 5.37 -22.12 -7.32
CA LEU A 171 5.93 -23.08 -8.28
C LEU A 171 6.35 -24.41 -7.62
N LEU A 172 6.49 -24.44 -6.29
CA LEU A 172 6.81 -25.63 -5.50
C LEU A 172 5.54 -26.29 -4.92
N ILE A 173 4.34 -25.91 -5.38
CA ILE A 173 3.11 -26.60 -4.98
C ILE A 173 3.15 -28.02 -5.58
N PRO A 174 2.91 -29.07 -4.78
CA PRO A 174 2.77 -30.43 -5.30
C PRO A 174 1.60 -30.57 -6.26
N PHE A 175 1.69 -31.46 -7.25
CA PHE A 175 0.62 -31.65 -8.25
C PHE A 175 -0.74 -31.97 -7.59
N GLY A 176 -0.76 -32.83 -6.57
CA GLY A 176 -1.99 -33.18 -5.83
C GLY A 176 -2.60 -32.02 -5.03
N ASP A 177 -1.84 -30.98 -4.73
CA ASP A 177 -2.30 -29.79 -4.02
C ASP A 177 -2.78 -28.67 -4.96
N PHE A 178 -2.75 -28.88 -6.28
CA PHE A 178 -3.24 -27.90 -7.27
C PHE A 178 -4.71 -27.55 -7.06
N GLU A 179 -5.59 -28.56 -6.94
CA GLU A 179 -7.03 -28.32 -6.76
C GLU A 179 -7.33 -27.54 -5.48
N LYS A 180 -6.56 -27.82 -4.42
CA LYS A 180 -6.64 -27.12 -3.14
C LYS A 180 -6.23 -25.64 -3.30
N ALA A 181 -5.15 -25.37 -4.02
CA ALA A 181 -4.69 -24.01 -4.33
C ALA A 181 -5.72 -23.25 -5.18
N GLU A 182 -6.24 -23.87 -6.23
CA GLU A 182 -7.25 -23.28 -7.12
C GLU A 182 -8.55 -22.97 -6.36
N LYS A 183 -9.06 -23.93 -5.57
CA LYS A 183 -10.28 -23.76 -4.77
C LYS A 183 -10.15 -22.59 -3.80
N TYR A 184 -8.99 -22.45 -3.15
CA TYR A 184 -8.73 -21.34 -2.23
C TYR A 184 -8.85 -19.98 -2.93
N LEU A 185 -8.22 -19.81 -4.10
CA LEU A 185 -8.28 -18.57 -4.87
C LEU A 185 -9.70 -18.28 -5.39
N ARG A 186 -10.40 -19.30 -5.90
CA ARG A 186 -11.79 -19.15 -6.36
C ARG A 186 -12.73 -18.76 -5.23
N MET A 187 -12.59 -19.33 -4.04
CA MET A 187 -13.37 -18.92 -2.86
C MET A 187 -13.07 -17.46 -2.47
N TRP A 188 -11.83 -17.00 -2.61
CA TRP A 188 -11.48 -15.61 -2.37
C TRP A 188 -12.17 -14.68 -3.37
N ILE A 189 -12.11 -14.99 -4.67
CA ILE A 189 -12.85 -14.28 -5.72
C ILE A 189 -14.35 -14.22 -5.38
N GLY A 190 -14.94 -15.34 -4.96
CA GLY A 190 -16.34 -15.42 -4.53
C GLY A 190 -16.67 -14.45 -3.41
N ARG A 191 -15.85 -14.43 -2.34
CA ARG A 191 -16.02 -13.48 -1.21
C ARG A 191 -15.95 -12.02 -1.66
N LEU A 192 -15.02 -11.68 -2.56
CA LEU A 192 -14.87 -10.32 -3.07
C LEU A 192 -16.05 -9.90 -3.96
N ASN A 193 -16.52 -10.79 -4.82
CA ASN A 193 -17.71 -10.54 -5.63
C ASN A 193 -18.97 -10.39 -4.78
N SER A 194 -19.13 -11.21 -3.73
CA SER A 194 -20.20 -11.05 -2.76
C SER A 194 -20.12 -9.71 -2.02
N ALA A 195 -18.92 -9.27 -1.61
CA ALA A 195 -18.72 -7.97 -0.99
C ALA A 195 -19.06 -6.80 -1.95
N LYS A 196 -18.63 -6.88 -3.21
CA LYS A 196 -19.01 -5.92 -4.26
C LYS A 196 -20.53 -5.83 -4.43
N LYS A 197 -21.18 -6.99 -4.49
CA LYS A 197 -22.64 -7.09 -4.63
C LYS A 197 -23.35 -6.52 -3.42
N ALA A 198 -22.87 -6.80 -2.21
CA ALA A 198 -23.45 -6.28 -0.97
C ALA A 198 -23.47 -4.75 -0.94
N SER A 199 -22.39 -4.09 -1.38
CA SER A 199 -22.37 -2.63 -1.52
C SER A 199 -23.44 -2.09 -2.47
N LYS A 200 -23.65 -2.75 -3.63
CA LYS A 200 -24.72 -2.37 -4.57
C LYS A 200 -26.12 -2.67 -4.01
N THR A 201 -26.29 -3.77 -3.30
CA THR A 201 -27.56 -4.16 -2.66
C THR A 201 -27.94 -3.21 -1.53
N ASP A 202 -26.99 -2.69 -0.76
CA ASP A 202 -27.27 -1.72 0.30
C ASP A 202 -27.78 -0.39 -0.26
N ASN A 203 -27.17 0.10 -1.35
CA ASN A 203 -27.66 1.27 -2.08
C ASN A 203 -29.09 1.06 -2.60
N SER A 204 -29.37 -0.07 -3.27
CA SER A 204 -30.72 -0.39 -3.75
C SER A 204 -31.73 -0.50 -2.61
N SER A 205 -31.35 -1.07 -1.47
CA SER A 205 -32.21 -1.15 -0.28
C SER A 205 -32.47 0.22 0.35
N TRP A 206 -31.50 1.14 0.31
CA TRP A 206 -31.69 2.54 0.72
C TRP A 206 -32.68 3.25 -0.22
N ARG A 207 -32.51 3.14 -1.54
CA ARG A 207 -33.42 3.73 -2.53
C ARG A 207 -34.84 3.19 -2.39
N ASN A 208 -35.01 1.88 -2.25
CA ASN A 208 -36.32 1.25 -2.08
C ASN A 208 -37.05 1.75 -0.83
N ARG A 209 -36.35 1.91 0.31
CA ARG A 209 -36.91 2.50 1.53
C ARG A 209 -37.36 3.96 1.31
N LYS A 210 -36.57 4.76 0.60
CA LYS A 210 -36.90 6.15 0.26
C LYS A 210 -38.10 6.24 -0.67
N TYR A 211 -38.14 5.44 -1.73
CA TYR A 211 -39.28 5.35 -2.64
C TYR A 211 -40.56 4.98 -1.90
N ALA A 212 -40.52 3.96 -1.04
CA ALA A 212 -41.67 3.55 -0.26
C ALA A 212 -42.17 4.72 0.62
N TYR A 213 -41.28 5.41 1.33
CA TYR A 213 -41.66 6.56 2.15
C TYR A 213 -42.27 7.69 1.33
N ILE A 214 -41.64 8.07 0.21
CA ILE A 214 -42.14 9.16 -0.64
C ILE A 214 -43.54 8.78 -1.14
N LYS A 215 -43.69 7.61 -1.78
CA LYS A 215 -44.98 7.14 -2.31
C LYS A 215 -46.08 7.07 -1.26
N ILE A 216 -45.77 6.59 -0.05
CA ILE A 216 -46.76 6.49 1.03
C ILE A 216 -47.22 7.89 1.47
N ASN A 217 -46.31 8.86 1.58
CA ASN A 217 -46.63 10.18 2.14
C ASN A 217 -47.05 11.22 1.07
N THR A 218 -46.97 10.89 -0.22
CA THR A 218 -47.47 11.72 -1.32
C THR A 218 -48.67 11.08 -2.04
N LYS A 219 -49.21 9.98 -1.51
CA LYS A 219 -50.33 9.24 -2.12
C LYS A 219 -51.54 10.14 -2.44
N ASP A 220 -51.85 11.07 -1.54
CA ASP A 220 -53.02 11.96 -1.65
C ASP A 220 -52.69 13.29 -2.35
N THR A 221 -51.43 13.54 -2.69
CA THR A 221 -50.99 14.77 -3.39
C THR A 221 -49.88 14.48 -4.42
N PRO A 222 -50.15 13.66 -5.45
CA PRO A 222 -49.17 13.34 -6.48
C PRO A 222 -48.72 14.58 -7.27
N GLU A 223 -49.63 15.53 -7.54
CA GLU A 223 -49.33 16.71 -8.37
C GLU A 223 -48.25 17.60 -7.74
N TRP A 224 -48.21 17.66 -6.41
CA TRP A 224 -47.17 18.41 -5.71
C TRP A 224 -45.79 17.75 -5.84
N LEU A 225 -45.74 16.42 -5.79
CA LEU A 225 -44.48 15.70 -5.92
C LEU A 225 -43.92 15.90 -7.32
N ASP A 226 -44.75 15.74 -8.34
CA ASP A 226 -44.37 15.90 -9.74
C ASP A 226 -43.93 17.35 -10.01
N GLY A 227 -44.68 18.34 -9.51
CA GLY A 227 -44.30 19.74 -9.60
C GLY A 227 -43.00 20.09 -8.86
N TYR A 228 -42.71 19.43 -7.74
CA TYR A 228 -41.45 19.61 -7.02
C TYR A 228 -40.27 18.98 -7.78
N MET A 229 -40.45 17.77 -8.33
CA MET A 229 -39.42 17.07 -9.09
C MET A 229 -39.07 17.81 -10.38
N ASN A 230 -40.09 18.21 -11.15
CA ASN A 230 -39.92 18.94 -12.39
C ASN A 230 -39.23 20.30 -12.14
N LYS A 231 -39.66 21.05 -11.12
CA LYS A 231 -39.07 22.37 -10.79
C LYS A 231 -37.61 22.31 -10.34
N HIS A 232 -37.21 21.30 -9.58
CA HIS A 232 -35.88 21.24 -8.96
C HIS A 232 -34.89 20.36 -9.71
N PHE A 233 -35.37 19.39 -10.48
CA PHE A 233 -34.54 18.35 -11.10
C PHE A 233 -34.89 18.07 -12.56
N ASP A 234 -35.89 18.76 -13.14
CA ASP A 234 -36.31 18.60 -14.54
C ASP A 234 -36.62 17.14 -14.93
N THR A 235 -37.22 16.40 -13.99
CA THR A 235 -37.65 15.00 -14.21
C THR A 235 -39.05 14.77 -13.67
N ASP A 236 -39.77 13.90 -14.37
CA ASP A 236 -41.12 13.46 -14.01
C ASP A 236 -41.10 12.08 -13.31
N SER A 237 -39.91 11.49 -13.10
CA SER A 237 -39.80 10.14 -12.54
C SER A 237 -38.81 10.03 -11.39
N LEU A 238 -39.29 9.45 -10.28
CA LEU A 238 -38.48 9.06 -9.12
C LEU A 238 -37.30 8.14 -9.49
N THR A 239 -37.41 7.35 -10.58
CA THR A 239 -36.36 6.42 -10.97
C THR A 239 -35.17 7.07 -11.67
N GLU A 240 -35.35 8.29 -12.19
CA GLU A 240 -34.30 9.04 -12.91
C GLU A 240 -33.42 9.86 -11.97
N LEU A 241 -33.86 10.07 -10.73
CA LEU A 241 -33.11 10.83 -9.72
C LEU A 241 -31.85 10.08 -9.25
N ASP A 242 -30.73 10.78 -9.09
CA ASP A 242 -29.56 10.24 -8.41
C ASP A 242 -29.80 10.08 -6.88
N ASP A 243 -28.81 9.54 -6.15
CA ASP A 243 -28.95 9.30 -4.71
C ASP A 243 -29.04 10.59 -3.88
N GLU A 244 -28.40 11.67 -4.31
CA GLU A 244 -28.43 12.94 -3.59
C GLU A 244 -29.77 13.65 -3.81
N GLN A 245 -30.23 13.67 -5.06
CA GLN A 245 -31.53 14.19 -5.47
C GLN A 245 -32.67 13.44 -4.78
N LEU A 246 -32.63 12.11 -4.73
CA LEU A 246 -33.64 11.29 -4.03
C LEU A 246 -33.68 11.62 -2.53
N SER A 247 -32.53 11.91 -1.92
CA SER A 247 -32.45 12.34 -0.51
C SER A 247 -33.09 13.73 -0.29
N LYS A 248 -32.90 14.66 -1.23
CA LYS A 248 -33.52 16.00 -1.21
C LYS A 248 -35.05 15.91 -1.33
N VAL A 249 -35.56 15.12 -2.27
CA VAL A 249 -37.01 14.87 -2.42
C VAL A 249 -37.60 14.27 -1.14
N TYR A 250 -36.95 13.24 -0.58
CA TYR A 250 -37.38 12.65 0.68
C TYR A 250 -37.48 13.67 1.82
N SER A 251 -36.48 14.55 1.94
CA SER A 251 -36.42 15.56 3.01
C SER A 251 -37.52 16.62 2.86
N ALA A 252 -37.83 17.01 1.62
CA ALA A 252 -38.94 17.91 1.32
C ALA A 252 -40.29 17.28 1.69
N VAL A 253 -40.52 16.01 1.32
CA VAL A 253 -41.73 15.25 1.68
C VAL A 253 -41.87 15.13 3.20
N ALA A 254 -40.78 14.79 3.90
CA ALA A 254 -40.78 14.67 5.36
C ALA A 254 -41.09 16.01 6.06
N SER A 255 -40.52 17.10 5.56
CA SER A 255 -40.77 18.46 6.08
C SER A 255 -42.23 18.87 5.88
N ARG A 256 -42.80 18.54 4.71
CA ARG A 256 -44.21 18.83 4.40
C ARG A 256 -45.15 18.05 5.32
N LYS A 257 -44.92 16.74 5.51
CA LYS A 257 -45.70 15.90 6.44
C LYS A 257 -45.68 16.45 7.86
N LYS A 258 -44.52 16.96 8.31
CA LYS A 258 -44.40 17.55 9.66
C LYS A 258 -45.27 18.80 9.79
N ARG A 259 -45.30 19.66 8.77
CA ARG A 259 -46.14 20.87 8.75
C ARG A 259 -47.63 20.55 8.76
N THR A 260 -48.07 19.58 7.95
CA THR A 260 -49.50 19.19 7.88
C THR A 260 -50.01 18.49 9.14
N LYS A 261 -49.12 17.97 10.00
CA LYS A 261 -49.49 17.37 11.30
C LYS A 261 -49.52 18.39 12.44
N GLN A 262 -48.97 19.59 12.24
CA GLN A 262 -48.93 20.67 13.24
C GLN A 262 -50.03 21.72 13.02
N SER A 263 -50.71 21.70 11.88
CA SER A 263 -51.94 22.45 11.59
C SER A 263 -53.17 21.61 11.90
#